data_AF-A0A6M0Q5H0-F1
#
_entry.id   AF-A0A6M0Q5H0-F1
#
_cell.length_a   1.000
_cell.length_b   1.000
_cell.length_c   1.000
_cell.angle_alpha   90.00
_cell.angle_beta   90.00
_cell.angle_gamma   90.00
#
_symmetry.space_group_name_H-M   'P 1'
#
loop_
_entity.id
_entity.type
_entity.pdbx_description
1 polymer ?
#
loop_
_entity_poly.entity_id
_entity_poly.type
_entity_poly.pdbx_seq_one_letter_code
_entity_poly.pdbx_strand_id
1 'polypeptide(L)' 'MGLIIIFALVTLLSVVGLVRSLREKNMLAIAFAAGTLAVFGWFTVMTIIHHGYPVAH' A
#
# COMPACT_ATOMS: atom_id res chain seq x y z
N MET A 1 -13.46 -1.02 11.47
CA MET A 1 -12.05 -1.17 11.91
C MET A 1 -11.20 -2.17 11.10
N GLY A 2 -11.76 -3.02 10.21
CA GLY A 2 -10.96 -3.97 9.40
C GLY A 2 -10.27 -3.40 8.14
N LEU A 3 -10.82 -2.34 7.54
CA LEU A 3 -10.31 -1.75 6.29
C LEU A 3 -8.86 -1.24 6.40
N ILE A 4 -8.49 -0.68 7.55
CA ILE A 4 -7.15 -0.13 7.81
C ILE A 4 -6.10 -1.25 7.81
N ILE A 5 -6.44 -2.39 8.42
CA ILE A 5 -5.56 -3.57 8.50
C ILE A 5 -5.32 -4.12 7.09
N ILE A 6 -6.38 -4.22 6.28
CA ILE A 6 -6.28 -4.71 4.91
C ILE A 6 -5.43 -3.75 4.06
N PHE A 7 -5.66 -2.44 4.14
CA PHE A 7 -4.86 -1.46 3.40
C PHE A 7 -3.38 -1.45 3.81
N ALA A 8 -3.09 -1.59 5.11
CA ALA A 8 -1.72 -1.71 5.59
C ALA A 8 -1.03 -2.97 5.05
N LEU A 9 -1.71 -4.13 5.10
CA LEU A 9 -1.18 -5.38 4.56
C LEU A 9 -0.95 -5.31 3.04
N VAL A 10 -1.90 -4.76 2.30
CA VAL A 10 -1.78 -4.57 0.84
C VAL A 10 -0.61 -3.65 0.50
N THR A 11 -0.44 -2.54 1.24
CA THR A 11 0.69 -1.62 1.05
C THR A 11 2.02 -2.34 1.25
N LEU A 12 2.15 -3.12 2.32
CA LEU A 12 3.37 -3.86 2.65
C LEU A 12 3.69 -4.91 1.57
N LEU A 13 2.67 -5.63 1.11
CA LEU A 13 2.82 -6.63 0.05
C LEU A 13 3.17 -5.98 -1.30
N SER A 14 2.61 -4.79 -1.57
CA SER A 14 2.87 -4.02 -2.79
C SER A 14 4.31 -3.49 -2.84
N VAL A 15 4.91 -3.11 -1.70
CA VAL A 15 6.35 -2.79 -1.59
C VAL A 15 7.21 -3.98 -2.01
N VAL A 16 6.91 -5.16 -1.48
CA VAL A 16 7.66 -6.39 -1.82
C VAL A 16 7.50 -6.73 -3.31
N GLY A 17 6.27 -6.61 -3.85
CA GLY A 17 5.98 -6.81 -5.27
C GLY A 17 6.71 -5.82 -6.18
N LEU A 18 6.84 -4.56 -5.77
CA LEU A 18 7.55 -3.52 -6.51
C LEU A 18 9.07 -3.78 -6.51
N VAL A 19 9.65 -4.11 -5.36
CA VAL A 19 11.08 -4.46 -5.25
C VAL A 19 11.42 -5.70 -6.09
N ARG A 20 10.56 -6.72 -6.08
CA ARG A 20 10.73 -7.91 -6.93
C ARG A 20 10.60 -7.58 -8.41
N SER A 21 9.63 -6.75 -8.80
CA SER A 21 9.42 -6.35 -10.20
C SER A 21 10.59 -5.51 -10.75
N LEU A 22 11.23 -4.70 -9.89
CA LEU A 22 12.47 -3.99 -10.24
C LEU A 22 13.62 -4.95 -10.53
N ARG A 23 13.73 -6.06 -9.79
CA ARG A 23 14.76 -7.10 -10.02
C ARG A 23 14.57 -7.84 -11.35
N GLU A 24 13.33 -8.12 -11.74
CA GLU A 24 13.04 -8.80 -13.01
C GLU A 24 13.02 -7.86 -14.23
N LYS A 25 13.20 -6.55 -14.05
CA LYS A 25 13.10 -5.53 -15.11
C LYS A 25 11.76 -5.57 -15.87
N ASN A 26 10.70 -6.07 -15.24
CA ASN A 26 9.39 -6.14 -15.86
C ASN A 26 8.68 -4.78 -15.71
N MET A 27 8.79 -3.94 -16.74
CA MET A 27 8.24 -2.58 -16.73
C MET A 27 6.73 -2.53 -16.52
N LEU A 28 5.98 -3.52 -17.01
CA LEU A 28 4.53 -3.62 -16.81
C LEU A 28 4.20 -3.93 -15.34
N ALA A 29 4.93 -4.88 -14.74
CA ALA A 29 4.75 -5.25 -13.34
C ALA A 29 5.16 -4.10 -12.41
N ILE A 30 6.21 -3.34 -12.75
CA ILE A 30 6.60 -2.14 -12.00
C ILE A 30 5.49 -1.08 -12.06
N ALA A 31 4.91 -0.80 -13.24
CA ALA A 31 3.84 0.19 -13.36
C ALA A 31 2.60 -0.19 -12.54
N PHE A 32 2.17 -1.45 -12.60
CA PHE A 32 1.04 -1.96 -11.81
C PHE A 32 1.33 -2.00 -10.30
N ALA A 33 2.52 -2.47 -9.91
CA ALA A 33 2.94 -2.48 -8.52
C ALA A 33 3.06 -1.04 -7.97
N ALA A 34 3.65 -0.12 -8.73
CA ALA A 34 3.76 1.29 -8.36
C ALA A 34 2.40 1.97 -8.25
N GLY A 35 1.48 1.71 -9.18
CA GLY A 35 0.11 2.22 -9.09
C GLY A 35 -0.63 1.70 -7.85
N THR A 36 -0.47 0.42 -7.55
CA THR A 36 -1.06 -0.19 -6.35
C THR A 36 -0.45 0.43 -5.08
N LEU A 37 0.87 0.57 -5.01
CA LEU A 37 1.57 1.15 -3.88
C LEU A 37 1.22 2.63 -3.69
N ALA A 38 1.08 3.39 -4.78
CA ALA A 38 0.71 4.79 -4.73
C ALA A 38 -0.72 4.97 -4.18
N VAL A 39 -1.70 4.21 -4.68
CA VAL A 39 -3.08 4.30 -4.20
C VAL A 39 -3.20 3.77 -2.78
N PHE A 40 -2.84 2.50 -2.55
CA PHE A 40 -3.02 1.85 -1.25
C PHE A 40 -2.09 2.40 -0.17
N GLY A 41 -0.86 2.78 -0.53
CA GLY A 41 0.07 3.44 0.38
C GLY A 41 -0.40 4.83 0.77
N TRP A 42 -0.91 5.63 -0.18
CA TRP A 42 -1.48 6.93 0.14
C TRP A 42 -2.70 6.81 1.06
N PHE A 43 -3.61 5.88 0.77
CA PHE A 43 -4.76 5.60 1.64
C PHE A 43 -4.32 5.14 3.04
N THR A 44 -3.31 4.28 3.14
CA THR A 44 -2.75 3.83 4.43
C THR A 44 -2.13 4.98 5.21
N VAL A 45 -1.33 5.83 4.56
CA VAL A 45 -0.70 7.00 5.19
C VAL A 45 -1.75 8.01 5.66
N MET A 46 -2.71 8.36 4.79
CA MET A 46 -3.85 9.23 5.14
C MET A 46 -4.64 8.68 6.31
N THR A 47 -4.85 7.36 6.36
CA THR A 47 -5.56 6.69 7.46
C THR A 47 -4.76 6.74 8.76
N ILE A 48 -3.45 6.50 8.72
CA ILE A 48 -2.59 6.58 9.90
C ILE A 48 -2.56 8.02 10.44
N ILE A 49 -2.50 9.02 9.56
CA ILE A 49 -2.38 10.44 9.95
C ILE A 49 -3.72 11.01 10.43
N HIS A 50 -4.81 10.80 9.69
CA HIS A 50 -6.11 11.41 10.00
C HIS A 50 -7.00 10.55 10.89
N HIS A 51 -6.79 9.24 10.90
CA HIS A 51 -7.60 8.26 11.63
C HIS A 51 -6.73 7.35 12.52
N GLY A 52 -5.54 7.82 12.90
CA GLY A 52 -4.66 7.12 13.84
C GLY A 52 -5.48 6.56 14.99
N TYR A 53 -5.45 5.23 15.14
CA TYR A 53 -6.26 4.48 16.09
C TYR A 53 -6.31 5.16 17.48
N PRO A 54 -7.49 5.40 18.10
CA PRO A 54 -8.87 5.07 17.71
C PRO A 54 -9.75 6.30 17.42
N VAL A 55 -10.65 6.20 16.44
CA VAL A 55 -11.90 7.00 16.47
C VAL A 55 -12.79 6.37 17.53
N ALA A 56 -12.78 6.96 18.72
CA ALA A 56 -13.71 6.65 19.78
C ALA A 56 -15.08 7.29 19.47
N HIS A 57 -15.81 6.74 18.50
CA HIS A 57 -17.24 6.98 18.32
C HIS A 57 -17.90 5.73 17.74
#